data_AF-A0A924TFC9-F1
#
_entry.id   AF-A0A924TFC9-F1
#
_cell.length_a   1.000
_cell.length_b   1.000
_cell.length_c   1.000
_cell.angle_alpha   90.00
_cell.angle_beta   90.00
_cell.angle_gamma   90.00
#
_symmetry.space_group_name_H-M   'P 1'
#
loop_
_entity.id
_entity.type
_entity.pdbx_description
1 polymer ?
#
loop_
_entity_poly.entity_id
_entity_poly.type
_entity_poly.pdbx_seq_one_letter_code
_entity_poly.pdbx_strand_id
1 'polypeptide(L)'
;ADAALWLKTTDFGDDKDRVMRKAAGGYTYFVPDVAYHVTKWERGFPQVVNIQGTDHHGTIARVRAGLQALNIGIPTGYPDYLLHSMVRVMKGGEEVKISKRAGSYVTLGELIEWVGKDAVRFFLVSRKADSEFTFDIDLALSRGEENPVYYVQYAHARICAVLRDGGVLSEALAGADLSALSHEKAEVLAVKIADFPALLTTTARELAPHLLPYYLREVAAAFHAYYNAERFLVDDLRDRTARLALAAATAQVLKNGLQLLGVSAPERM
;
A
#
# COMPACT_ATOMS: atom_id res chain seq x y z
N ALA A 1 25.23 6.52 45.90
CA ALA A 1 24.52 5.80 44.83
C ALA A 1 24.05 6.85 43.84
N ASP A 2 24.41 6.73 42.56
CA ASP A 2 24.10 7.76 41.58
C ASP A 2 22.60 7.79 41.26
N ALA A 3 22.02 8.98 41.25
CA ALA A 3 20.64 9.18 40.84
C ALA A 3 20.47 8.90 39.34
N ALA A 4 19.25 8.52 38.92
CA ALA A 4 18.91 8.44 37.51
C ALA A 4 19.07 9.81 36.83
N LEU A 5 19.53 9.83 35.57
CA LEU A 5 19.60 11.04 34.76
C LEU A 5 18.29 11.19 33.98
N TRP A 6 17.66 12.35 34.11
CA TRP A 6 16.39 12.68 33.48
C TRP A 6 16.56 13.82 32.49
N LEU A 7 15.83 13.75 31.38
CA LEU A 7 15.59 14.89 30.50
C LEU A 7 14.19 15.44 30.79
N LYS A 8 14.12 16.77 30.94
CA LYS A 8 12.88 17.51 31.13
C LYS A 8 12.09 17.63 29.82
N THR A 9 11.65 16.50 29.27
CA THR A 9 10.96 16.43 27.97
C THR A 9 9.59 17.11 27.96
N THR A 10 9.01 17.35 29.14
CA THR A 10 7.78 18.15 29.28
C THR A 10 7.93 19.57 28.73
N ASP A 11 9.13 20.15 28.78
CA ASP A 11 9.42 21.47 28.17
C ASP A 11 9.33 21.46 26.63
N PHE A 12 9.24 20.26 26.02
CA PHE A 12 9.20 20.05 24.57
C PHE A 12 7.92 19.31 24.10
N GLY A 13 6.87 19.28 24.94
CA GLY A 13 5.55 18.75 24.58
C GLY A 13 5.34 17.25 24.83
N ASP A 14 6.22 16.60 25.60
CA ASP A 14 6.02 15.23 26.09
C ASP A 14 5.10 15.19 27.32
N ASP A 15 4.49 14.04 27.62
CA ASP A 15 3.53 13.89 28.74
C ASP A 15 4.22 13.83 30.12
N LYS A 16 5.48 13.41 30.15
CA LYS A 16 6.31 13.32 31.35
C LYS A 16 7.79 13.31 31.02
N ASP A 17 8.60 13.72 31.99
CA ASP A 17 10.05 13.68 31.89
C ASP A 17 10.57 12.25 31.73
N ARG A 18 11.66 12.10 30.97
CA ARG A 18 12.15 10.79 30.54
C ARG A 18 13.50 10.49 31.13
N VAL A 19 13.63 9.30 31.70
CA VAL A 19 14.91 8.76 32.16
C VAL A 19 15.80 8.50 30.95
N MET A 20 16.95 9.17 30.89
CA MET A 20 17.99 8.90 29.90
C MET A 20 18.92 7.78 30.37
N ARG A 21 19.33 7.82 31.65
CA ARG A 21 20.24 6.85 32.26
C ARG A 21 19.67 6.34 33.58
N LYS A 22 19.63 5.02 33.76
CA LYS A 22 19.11 4.41 34.99
C LYS A 22 20.09 4.66 36.16
N ALA A 23 19.58 4.63 37.39
CA ALA A 23 20.41 4.76 38.60
C ALA A 23 21.47 3.65 38.74
N ALA A 24 21.14 2.43 38.28
CA ALA A 24 22.06 1.29 38.23
C ALA A 24 23.09 1.37 37.07
N GLY A 25 23.14 2.49 36.34
CA GLY A 25 23.92 2.64 35.10
C GLY A 25 23.17 2.18 33.86
N GLY A 26 23.76 2.45 32.68
CA GLY A 26 23.19 2.13 31.38
C GLY A 26 22.08 3.08 30.91
N TYR A 27 21.98 3.25 29.59
CA TYR A 27 20.97 4.11 28.97
C TYR A 27 19.63 3.38 28.81
N THR A 28 18.52 4.13 28.80
CA THR A 28 17.21 3.61 28.39
C THR A 28 17.11 3.62 26.86
N TYR A 29 16.10 2.93 26.30
CA TYR A 29 15.84 2.95 24.84
C TYR A 29 15.61 4.37 24.27
N PHE A 30 15.27 5.34 25.12
CA PHE A 30 15.08 6.72 24.70
C PHE A 30 16.36 7.33 24.08
N VAL A 31 17.52 7.09 24.67
CA VAL A 31 18.78 7.66 24.19
C VAL A 31 19.19 7.13 22.81
N PRO A 32 19.24 5.80 22.55
CA PRO A 32 19.55 5.30 21.22
C PRO A 32 18.47 5.67 20.18
N ASP A 33 17.19 5.77 20.55
CA ASP A 33 16.15 6.25 19.63
C ASP A 33 16.49 7.67 19.13
N VAL A 34 16.79 8.60 20.05
CA VAL A 34 17.17 9.98 19.71
C VAL A 34 18.47 10.01 18.92
N ALA A 35 19.52 9.33 19.41
CA ALA A 35 20.82 9.31 18.76
C ALA A 35 20.75 8.74 17.33
N TYR A 36 19.91 7.73 17.09
CA TYR A 36 19.75 7.15 15.77
C TYR A 36 19.02 8.11 14.80
N HIS A 37 18.11 8.93 15.30
CA HIS A 37 17.47 9.97 14.49
C HIS A 37 18.40 11.16 14.19
N VAL A 38 19.31 11.48 15.11
CA VAL A 38 20.40 12.45 14.87
C VAL A 38 21.32 11.97 13.76
N THR A 39 21.81 10.72 13.81
CA THR A 39 22.72 10.24 12.76
C THR A 39 22.04 10.17 11.38
N LYS A 40 20.73 9.86 11.32
CA LYS A 40 19.97 9.95 10.05
C LYS A 40 19.91 11.39 9.53
N TRP A 41 19.69 12.36 10.40
CA TRP A 41 19.68 13.77 10.04
C TRP A 41 21.05 14.23 9.53
N GLU A 42 22.13 13.89 10.24
CA GLU A 42 23.51 14.21 9.86
C GLU A 42 23.93 13.55 8.54
N ARG A 43 23.37 12.38 8.21
CA ARG A 43 23.53 11.71 6.92
C ARG A 43 22.75 12.39 5.78
N GLY A 44 21.99 13.44 6.07
CA GLY A 44 21.24 14.22 5.08
C GLY A 44 19.87 13.61 4.71
N PHE A 45 19.22 12.86 5.61
CA PHE A 45 17.86 12.38 5.40
C PHE A 45 16.84 13.36 6.00
N PRO A 46 16.27 14.31 5.22
CA PRO A 46 15.32 15.29 5.73
C PRO A 46 13.94 14.67 6.03
N GLN A 47 13.66 13.49 5.47
CA GLN A 47 12.44 12.73 5.71
C GLN A 47 12.80 11.33 6.20
N VAL A 48 12.22 10.94 7.33
CA VAL A 48 12.34 9.61 7.91
C VAL A 48 10.96 9.19 8.38
N VAL A 49 10.46 8.07 7.85
CA VAL A 49 9.16 7.51 8.23
C VAL A 49 9.39 6.28 9.12
N ASN A 50 8.96 6.36 10.37
CA ASN A 50 8.96 5.24 11.29
C ASN A 50 7.66 4.44 11.14
N ILE A 51 7.76 3.15 10.83
CA ILE A 51 6.61 2.23 10.73
C ILE A 51 6.58 1.36 11.99
N GLN A 52 5.53 1.50 12.81
CA GLN A 52 5.44 0.87 14.13
C GLN A 52 4.00 0.43 14.43
N GLY A 53 3.79 -0.33 15.50
CA GLY A 53 2.44 -0.62 16.01
C GLY A 53 1.84 0.57 16.77
N THR A 54 0.51 0.66 16.84
CA THR A 54 -0.20 1.73 17.59
C THR A 54 0.09 1.71 19.09
N ASP A 55 0.55 0.58 19.65
CA ASP A 55 1.07 0.44 21.00
C ASP A 55 2.34 1.28 21.26
N HIS A 56 3.01 1.75 20.20
CA HIS A 56 4.15 2.65 20.28
C HIS A 56 3.83 4.15 20.15
N HIS A 57 2.54 4.56 20.17
CA HIS A 57 2.16 5.98 20.01
C HIS A 57 2.91 6.94 20.96
N GLY A 58 3.13 6.54 22.22
CA GLY A 58 3.86 7.36 23.20
C GLY A 58 5.33 7.57 22.88
N THR A 59 5.90 6.83 21.93
CA THR A 59 7.28 7.03 21.48
C THR A 59 7.45 8.28 20.60
N ILE A 60 6.36 8.74 19.96
CA ILE A 60 6.39 9.88 19.04
C ILE A 60 6.80 11.15 19.77
N ALA A 61 6.02 11.55 20.76
CA ALA A 61 6.25 12.77 21.53
C ALA A 61 7.61 12.72 22.23
N ARG A 62 7.94 11.57 22.82
CA ARG A 62 9.22 11.32 23.48
C ARG A 62 10.41 11.56 22.56
N VAL A 63 10.47 10.90 21.40
CA VAL A 63 11.62 11.00 20.48
C VAL A 63 11.73 12.40 19.91
N ARG A 64 10.61 13.01 19.50
CA ARG A 64 10.58 14.41 19.01
C ARG A 64 11.09 15.36 20.09
N ALA A 65 10.63 15.24 21.33
CA ALA A 65 11.10 16.04 22.46
C ALA A 65 12.62 15.90 22.68
N GLY A 66 13.14 14.68 22.64
CA GLY A 66 14.59 14.43 22.74
C GLY A 66 15.40 15.08 21.61
N LEU A 67 14.88 15.09 20.38
CA LEU A 67 15.51 15.75 19.24
C LEU A 67 15.45 17.28 19.36
N GLN A 68 14.34 17.83 19.82
CA GLN A 68 14.20 19.28 20.04
C GLN A 68 15.13 19.79 21.15
N ALA A 69 15.33 18.99 22.20
CA ALA A 69 16.24 19.33 23.29
C ALA A 69 17.70 19.49 22.86
N LEU A 70 18.11 18.89 21.74
CA LEU A 70 19.46 19.03 21.20
C LEU A 70 19.70 20.40 20.54
N ASN A 71 18.63 21.08 20.09
CA ASN A 71 18.69 22.39 19.44
C ASN A 71 19.70 22.47 18.27
N ILE A 72 19.75 21.42 17.44
CA ILE A 72 20.66 21.29 16.28
C ILE A 72 19.97 21.55 14.93
N GLY A 73 18.82 22.22 14.93
CA GLY A 73 18.09 22.58 13.71
C GLY A 73 17.22 21.47 13.10
N ILE A 74 16.93 20.40 13.85
CA ILE A 74 15.98 19.36 13.43
C ILE A 74 14.55 19.88 13.58
N PRO A 75 13.70 19.85 12.52
CA PRO A 75 12.31 20.32 12.60
C PRO A 75 11.48 19.58 13.64
N THR A 76 10.52 20.27 14.28
CA THR A 76 9.63 19.72 15.31
C THR A 76 8.80 18.52 14.85
N GLY A 77 8.50 18.44 13.54
CA GLY A 77 7.77 17.33 12.92
C GLY A 77 8.62 16.09 12.64
N TYR A 78 9.95 16.15 12.73
CA TYR A 78 10.82 15.02 12.40
C TYR A 78 11.02 14.10 13.61
N PRO A 79 10.95 12.76 13.45
CA PRO A 79 10.59 12.01 12.23
C PRO A 79 9.07 11.90 12.04
N ASP A 80 8.65 11.46 10.85
CA ASP A 80 7.28 11.03 10.56
C ASP A 80 7.00 9.63 11.14
N TYR A 81 5.72 9.34 11.39
CA TYR A 81 5.28 8.06 11.94
C TYR A 81 4.06 7.53 11.19
N LEU A 82 4.09 6.23 10.89
CA LEU A 82 2.95 5.46 10.41
C LEU A 82 2.69 4.34 11.43
N LEU A 83 1.58 4.46 12.17
CA LEU A 83 1.22 3.51 13.22
C LEU A 83 0.19 2.51 12.67
N HIS A 84 0.54 1.24 12.70
CA HIS A 84 -0.30 0.13 12.28
C HIS A 84 -1.07 -0.48 13.45
N SER A 85 -2.37 -0.63 13.29
CA SER A 85 -3.22 -1.37 14.21
C SER A 85 -2.95 -2.88 14.11
N MET A 86 -3.27 -3.60 15.19
CA MET A 86 -3.13 -5.07 15.22
C MET A 86 -4.09 -5.72 14.22
N VAL A 87 -3.61 -6.78 13.56
CA VAL A 87 -4.40 -7.55 12.59
C VAL A 87 -4.99 -8.77 13.28
N ARG A 88 -6.28 -9.01 13.06
CA ARG A 88 -6.97 -10.26 13.43
C ARG A 88 -7.01 -11.17 12.21
N VAL A 89 -6.79 -12.47 12.39
CA VAL A 89 -6.88 -13.47 11.32
C VAL A 89 -8.09 -14.36 11.56
N MET A 90 -8.95 -14.52 10.56
CA MET A 90 -10.16 -15.33 10.61
C MET A 90 -10.12 -16.44 9.56
N LYS A 91 -10.66 -17.61 9.89
CA LYS A 91 -10.88 -18.74 8.98
C LYS A 91 -12.14 -19.50 9.39
N GLY A 92 -13.00 -19.83 8.44
CA GLY A 92 -14.28 -20.49 8.69
C GLY A 92 -15.21 -19.68 9.61
N GLY A 93 -15.09 -18.35 9.61
CA GLY A 93 -15.82 -17.47 10.53
C GLY A 93 -15.30 -17.47 11.97
N GLU A 94 -14.23 -18.21 12.28
CA GLU A 94 -13.61 -18.24 13.61
C GLU A 94 -12.25 -17.54 13.63
N GLU A 95 -11.91 -16.94 14.78
CA GLU A 95 -10.60 -16.32 14.96
C GLU A 95 -9.52 -17.38 15.09
N VAL A 96 -8.50 -17.30 14.23
CA VAL A 96 -7.33 -18.16 14.32
C VAL A 96 -6.50 -17.70 15.51
N LYS A 97 -6.64 -18.39 16.64
CA LYS A 97 -6.01 -18.00 17.91
C LYS A 97 -4.48 -18.00 17.77
N ILE A 98 -3.89 -16.81 17.92
CA ILE A 98 -2.46 -16.61 18.10
C ILE A 98 -2.10 -17.04 19.54
N SER A 99 -1.76 -18.31 19.74
CA SER A 99 -1.44 -18.84 21.07
C SER A 99 0.03 -18.65 21.42
N LYS A 100 0.31 -17.71 22.35
CA LYS A 100 1.65 -17.53 22.95
C LYS A 100 2.07 -18.64 23.92
N ARG A 101 1.16 -19.54 24.34
CA ARG A 101 1.43 -20.56 25.38
C ARG A 101 1.48 -22.01 24.87
N ALA A 102 0.98 -22.29 23.66
CA ALA A 102 1.00 -23.63 23.06
C ALA A 102 1.97 -23.75 21.87
N GLY A 103 2.72 -22.69 21.54
CA GLY A 103 3.65 -22.68 20.41
C GLY A 103 3.00 -22.51 19.03
N SER A 104 1.66 -22.36 18.95
CA SER A 104 0.93 -22.13 17.70
C SER A 104 0.55 -20.65 17.54
N TYR A 105 1.50 -19.82 17.10
CA TYR A 105 1.19 -18.49 16.57
C TYR A 105 1.19 -18.59 15.04
N VAL A 106 0.21 -17.97 14.38
CA VAL A 106 0.24 -17.86 12.91
C VAL A 106 1.37 -16.92 12.55
N THR A 107 2.38 -17.45 11.89
CA THR A 107 3.46 -16.65 11.34
C THR A 107 3.01 -15.98 10.04
N LEU A 108 3.68 -14.89 9.67
CA LEU A 108 3.50 -14.31 8.33
C LEU A 108 3.86 -15.33 7.23
N GLY A 109 4.83 -16.20 7.49
CA GLY A 109 5.22 -17.28 6.58
C GLY A 109 4.08 -18.27 6.32
N GLU A 110 3.45 -18.78 7.39
CA GLU A 110 2.29 -19.67 7.28
C GLU A 110 1.12 -18.98 6.58
N LEU A 111 0.85 -17.70 6.88
CA LEU A 111 -0.19 -16.95 6.18
C LEU A 111 0.09 -16.88 4.67
N ILE A 112 1.35 -16.63 4.28
CA ILE A 112 1.77 -16.62 2.88
C ILE A 112 1.64 -18.01 2.24
N GLU A 113 1.98 -19.08 2.94
CA GLU A 113 1.81 -20.46 2.47
C GLU A 113 0.34 -20.81 2.25
N TRP A 114 -0.56 -20.32 3.11
CA TRP A 114 -1.99 -20.63 3.01
C TRP A 114 -2.66 -19.92 1.84
N VAL A 115 -2.42 -18.61 1.65
CA VAL A 115 -3.20 -17.79 0.70
C VAL A 115 -2.38 -17.18 -0.43
N GLY A 116 -1.06 -17.32 -0.39
CA GLY A 116 -0.14 -16.75 -1.36
C GLY A 116 0.30 -15.33 -1.04
N LYS A 117 1.53 -14.98 -1.45
CA LYS A 117 2.16 -13.68 -1.16
C LYS A 117 1.35 -12.48 -1.69
N ASP A 118 0.71 -12.66 -2.83
CA ASP A 118 -0.01 -11.61 -3.54
C ASP A 118 -1.24 -11.18 -2.74
N ALA A 119 -2.04 -12.16 -2.29
CA ALA A 119 -3.17 -11.90 -1.42
C ALA A 119 -2.71 -11.26 -0.10
N VAL A 120 -1.70 -11.80 0.57
CA VAL A 120 -1.19 -11.23 1.82
C VAL A 120 -0.81 -9.75 1.65
N ARG A 121 -0.02 -9.41 0.63
CA ARG A 121 0.39 -8.01 0.39
C ARG A 121 -0.79 -7.13 0.03
N PHE A 122 -1.64 -7.57 -0.90
CA PHE A 122 -2.77 -6.77 -1.37
C PHE A 122 -3.72 -6.44 -0.22
N PHE A 123 -4.12 -7.44 0.57
CA PHE A 123 -5.06 -7.25 1.68
C PHE A 123 -4.48 -6.39 2.81
N LEU A 124 -3.22 -6.60 3.21
CA LEU A 124 -2.59 -5.80 4.26
C LEU A 124 -2.40 -4.34 3.85
N VAL A 125 -2.00 -4.09 2.59
CA VAL A 125 -1.82 -2.72 2.09
C VAL A 125 -3.16 -2.02 1.86
N SER A 126 -4.23 -2.75 1.52
CA SER A 126 -5.58 -2.18 1.26
C SER A 126 -6.23 -1.53 2.48
N ARG A 127 -5.56 -1.47 3.62
CA ARG A 127 -6.10 -0.91 4.87
C ARG A 127 -5.28 0.29 5.29
N LYS A 128 -5.99 1.34 5.72
CA LYS A 128 -5.37 2.48 6.36
C LYS A 128 -4.67 2.01 7.63
N ALA A 129 -3.46 2.51 7.89
CA ALA A 129 -2.58 1.97 8.93
C ALA A 129 -3.23 1.96 10.32
N ASP A 130 -3.95 3.03 10.68
CA ASP A 130 -4.58 3.20 11.99
C ASP A 130 -5.91 2.45 12.17
N SER A 131 -6.39 1.74 11.15
CA SER A 131 -7.69 1.06 11.18
C SER A 131 -7.55 -0.40 11.62
N GLU A 132 -8.46 -0.87 12.48
CA GLU A 132 -8.55 -2.30 12.80
C GLU A 132 -8.79 -3.10 11.52
N PHE A 133 -8.11 -4.24 11.40
CA PHE A 133 -8.20 -5.08 10.21
C PHE A 133 -8.38 -6.55 10.56
N THR A 134 -9.39 -7.14 9.93
CA THR A 134 -9.64 -8.57 9.93
C THR A 134 -9.20 -9.16 8.59
N PHE A 135 -8.12 -9.94 8.61
CA PHE A 135 -7.68 -10.75 7.49
C PHE A 135 -8.54 -12.02 7.43
N ASP A 136 -9.37 -12.12 6.41
CA ASP A 136 -10.21 -13.29 6.16
C ASP A 136 -9.51 -14.24 5.17
N ILE A 137 -9.13 -15.43 5.65
CA ILE A 137 -8.42 -16.44 4.86
C ILE A 137 -9.30 -17.00 3.73
N ASP A 138 -10.59 -17.20 3.98
CA ASP A 138 -11.49 -17.79 2.99
C ASP A 138 -11.73 -16.79 1.86
N LEU A 139 -11.89 -15.51 2.19
CA LEU A 139 -11.96 -14.43 1.21
C LEU A 139 -10.68 -14.34 0.38
N ALA A 140 -9.51 -14.41 1.02
CA ALA A 140 -8.22 -14.34 0.33
C ALA A 140 -7.99 -15.53 -0.64
N LEU A 141 -8.57 -16.70 -0.36
CA LEU A 141 -8.51 -17.89 -1.21
C LEU A 141 -9.57 -17.92 -2.32
N SER A 142 -10.67 -17.19 -2.15
CA SER A 142 -11.78 -17.20 -3.09
C SER A 142 -11.36 -16.69 -4.47
N ARG A 143 -11.97 -17.25 -5.52
CA ARG A 143 -11.76 -16.84 -6.93
C ARG A 143 -12.98 -16.13 -7.48
N GLY A 144 -13.63 -15.32 -6.64
CA GLY A 144 -14.78 -14.53 -7.00
C GLY A 144 -14.48 -13.03 -7.03
N GLU A 145 -15.50 -12.25 -7.38
CA GLU A 145 -15.40 -10.79 -7.49
C GLU A 145 -15.21 -10.11 -6.12
N GLU A 146 -15.60 -10.79 -5.04
CA GLU A 146 -15.39 -10.39 -3.67
C GLU A 146 -13.91 -10.32 -3.29
N ASN A 147 -13.04 -11.13 -3.93
CA ASN A 147 -11.62 -11.11 -3.70
C ASN A 147 -10.94 -10.01 -4.53
N PRO A 148 -10.49 -8.91 -3.92
CA PRO A 148 -10.03 -7.75 -4.67
C PRO A 148 -8.71 -8.01 -5.40
N VAL A 149 -7.83 -8.89 -4.91
CA VAL A 149 -6.59 -9.21 -5.63
C VAL A 149 -6.89 -10.04 -6.87
N TYR A 150 -7.75 -11.06 -6.73
CA TYR A 150 -8.18 -11.88 -7.85
C TYR A 150 -8.91 -11.05 -8.90
N TYR A 151 -9.82 -10.17 -8.48
CA TYR A 151 -10.58 -9.28 -9.36
C TYR A 151 -9.67 -8.41 -10.23
N VAL A 152 -8.67 -7.76 -9.62
CA VAL A 152 -7.72 -6.89 -10.34
C VAL A 152 -6.80 -7.70 -11.25
N GLN A 153 -6.28 -8.84 -10.76
CA GLN A 153 -5.42 -9.72 -11.56
C GLN A 153 -6.16 -10.32 -12.75
N TYR A 154 -7.42 -10.71 -12.56
CA TYR A 154 -8.28 -11.25 -13.62
C TYR A 154 -8.58 -10.20 -14.68
N ALA A 155 -8.85 -8.96 -14.30
CA ALA A 155 -9.00 -7.85 -15.24
C ALA A 155 -7.74 -7.68 -16.11
N HIS A 156 -6.55 -7.67 -15.50
CA HIS A 156 -5.29 -7.60 -16.24
C HIS A 156 -5.11 -8.79 -17.20
N ALA A 157 -5.30 -10.02 -16.73
CA ALA A 157 -5.18 -11.23 -17.55
C ALA A 157 -6.16 -11.23 -18.73
N ARG A 158 -7.39 -10.77 -18.52
CA ARG A 158 -8.41 -10.66 -19.56
C ARG A 158 -8.05 -9.62 -20.61
N ILE A 159 -7.51 -8.46 -20.20
CA ILE A 159 -6.99 -7.47 -21.15
C ILE A 159 -5.87 -8.08 -21.99
N CYS A 160 -4.92 -8.76 -21.36
CA CYS A 160 -3.83 -9.42 -22.08
C CYS A 160 -4.34 -10.46 -23.09
N ALA A 161 -5.42 -11.19 -22.78
CA ALA A 161 -6.06 -12.09 -23.74
C ALA A 161 -6.61 -11.35 -24.96
N VAL A 162 -7.39 -10.30 -24.74
CA VAL A 162 -8.00 -9.49 -25.81
C VAL A 162 -6.94 -8.83 -26.70
N LEU A 163 -5.84 -8.37 -26.11
CA LEU A 163 -4.71 -7.80 -26.86
C LEU A 163 -4.03 -8.85 -27.75
N ARG A 164 -3.83 -10.07 -27.25
CA ARG A 164 -3.26 -11.17 -28.04
C ARG A 164 -4.16 -11.56 -29.20
N ASP A 165 -5.47 -11.65 -28.96
CA ASP A 165 -6.46 -12.05 -29.97
C ASP A 165 -6.72 -10.92 -30.99
N GLY A 166 -6.45 -9.67 -30.61
CA GLY A 166 -6.63 -8.48 -31.44
C GLY A 166 -5.67 -8.38 -32.62
N GLY A 167 -4.49 -8.99 -32.54
CA GLY A 167 -3.51 -9.03 -33.63
C GLY A 167 -3.02 -7.65 -34.09
N VAL A 168 -3.11 -6.63 -33.23
CA VAL A 168 -2.66 -5.25 -33.53
C VAL A 168 -1.27 -5.04 -32.93
N LEU A 169 -0.34 -4.58 -33.77
CA LEU A 169 1.05 -4.28 -33.36
C LEU A 169 1.09 -3.08 -32.41
N SER A 170 2.07 -3.06 -31.50
CA SER A 170 2.20 -2.00 -30.50
C SER A 170 2.33 -0.59 -31.10
N GLU A 171 2.98 -0.47 -32.27
CA GLU A 171 3.13 0.80 -33.00
C GLU A 171 1.79 1.32 -33.50
N ALA A 172 0.90 0.43 -33.95
CA ALA A 172 -0.44 0.79 -34.40
C ALA A 172 -1.34 1.25 -33.24
N LEU A 173 -1.13 0.72 -32.03
CA LEU A 173 -1.83 1.18 -30.82
C LEU A 173 -1.43 2.61 -30.45
N ALA A 174 -0.14 2.96 -30.57
CA ALA A 174 0.36 4.30 -30.26
C ALA A 174 -0.17 5.38 -31.22
N GLY A 175 -0.40 5.01 -32.49
CA GLY A 175 -0.98 5.88 -33.53
C GLY A 175 -2.49 5.77 -33.69
N ALA A 176 -3.21 5.13 -32.77
CA ALA A 176 -4.63 4.88 -32.90
C ALA A 176 -5.45 6.17 -32.99
N ASP A 177 -6.45 6.20 -33.87
CA ASP A 177 -7.42 7.30 -33.90
C ASP A 177 -8.43 7.15 -32.74
N LEU A 178 -8.12 7.81 -31.63
CA LEU A 178 -8.91 7.74 -30.41
C LEU A 178 -10.29 8.42 -30.54
N SER A 179 -10.56 9.17 -31.61
CA SER A 179 -11.91 9.73 -31.84
C SER A 179 -12.98 8.66 -32.10
N ALA A 180 -12.58 7.42 -32.38
CA ALA A 180 -13.47 6.27 -32.43
C ALA A 180 -13.99 5.83 -31.05
N LEU A 181 -13.34 6.24 -29.95
CA LEU A 181 -13.79 5.96 -28.57
C LEU A 181 -14.94 6.89 -28.16
N SER A 182 -16.13 6.66 -28.71
CA SER A 182 -17.32 7.49 -28.48
C SER A 182 -18.25 6.97 -27.38
N HIS A 183 -18.05 5.75 -26.89
CA HIS A 183 -18.92 5.15 -25.89
C HIS A 183 -18.64 5.70 -24.48
N GLU A 184 -19.69 6.05 -23.72
CA GLU A 184 -19.60 6.62 -22.37
C GLU A 184 -18.68 5.79 -21.44
N LYS A 185 -18.76 4.45 -21.51
CA LYS A 185 -17.91 3.57 -20.69
C LYS A 185 -16.42 3.59 -21.08
N ALA A 186 -16.11 3.91 -22.33
CA ALA A 186 -14.72 4.13 -22.76
C ALA A 186 -14.18 5.43 -22.14
N GLU A 187 -14.98 6.50 -22.15
CA GLU A 187 -14.63 7.79 -21.54
C GLU A 187 -14.40 7.65 -20.03
N VAL A 188 -15.30 6.97 -19.32
CA VAL A 188 -15.14 6.71 -17.87
C VAL A 188 -13.83 5.95 -17.58
N LEU A 189 -13.50 4.94 -18.38
CA LEU A 189 -12.26 4.19 -18.22
C LEU A 189 -11.03 5.08 -18.51
N ALA A 190 -11.08 5.88 -19.58
CA ALA A 190 -10.00 6.79 -19.97
C ALA A 190 -9.70 7.82 -18.88
N VAL A 191 -10.73 8.42 -18.28
CA VAL A 191 -10.59 9.35 -17.15
C VAL A 191 -9.95 8.65 -15.96
N LYS A 192 -10.45 7.47 -15.57
CA LYS A 192 -9.89 6.73 -14.44
C LYS A 192 -8.41 6.39 -14.61
N ILE A 193 -7.99 5.93 -15.78
CA ILE A 193 -6.57 5.61 -16.00
C ILE A 193 -5.68 6.87 -16.06
N ALA A 194 -6.23 8.02 -16.44
CA ALA A 194 -5.53 9.30 -16.45
C ALA A 194 -5.27 9.84 -15.03
N ASP A 195 -6.07 9.45 -14.04
CA ASP A 195 -5.91 9.87 -12.63
C ASP A 195 -4.68 9.22 -11.95
N PHE A 196 -4.07 8.20 -12.56
CA PHE A 196 -2.99 7.43 -11.94
C PHE A 196 -1.83 8.28 -11.38
N PRO A 197 -1.26 9.26 -12.11
CA PRO A 197 -0.14 10.05 -11.59
C PRO A 197 -0.52 10.93 -10.40
N ALA A 198 -1.72 11.52 -10.42
CA ALA A 198 -2.25 12.35 -9.33
C ALA A 198 -2.52 11.51 -8.08
N LEU A 199 -3.07 10.30 -8.25
CA LEU A 199 -3.21 9.33 -7.18
C LEU A 199 -1.86 8.98 -6.55
N LEU A 200 -0.85 8.64 -7.35
CA LEU A 200 0.48 8.28 -6.82
C LEU A 200 1.11 9.43 -6.05
N THR A 201 0.99 10.66 -6.56
CA THR A 201 1.48 11.86 -5.89
C THR A 201 0.81 12.05 -4.53
N THR A 202 -0.51 11.91 -4.47
CA THR A 202 -1.28 12.03 -3.23
C THR A 202 -0.92 10.91 -2.25
N THR A 203 -0.88 9.67 -2.72
CA THR A 203 -0.56 8.48 -1.93
C THR A 203 0.83 8.59 -1.30
N ALA A 204 1.82 9.08 -2.04
CA ALA A 204 3.18 9.27 -1.54
C ALA A 204 3.25 10.40 -0.50
N ARG A 205 2.60 11.54 -0.78
CA ARG A 205 2.60 12.71 0.12
C ARG A 205 1.92 12.41 1.46
N GLU A 206 0.79 11.73 1.41
CA GLU A 206 -0.03 11.43 2.59
C GLU A 206 0.41 10.11 3.29
N LEU A 207 1.45 9.43 2.80
CA LEU A 207 1.88 8.10 3.27
C LEU A 207 0.70 7.11 3.33
N ALA A 208 -0.13 7.12 2.29
CA ALA A 208 -1.43 6.44 2.24
C ALA A 208 -1.48 5.33 1.19
N PRO A 209 -0.60 4.30 1.22
CA PRO A 209 -0.49 3.28 0.18
C PRO A 209 -1.77 2.47 -0.05
N HIS A 210 -2.69 2.45 0.92
CA HIS A 210 -4.00 1.81 0.83
C HIS A 210 -4.90 2.38 -0.25
N LEU A 211 -4.68 3.62 -0.70
CA LEU A 211 -5.45 4.22 -1.79
C LEU A 211 -5.21 3.51 -3.13
N LEU A 212 -4.01 2.95 -3.34
CA LEU A 212 -3.66 2.32 -4.60
C LEU A 212 -4.47 1.03 -4.88
N PRO A 213 -4.62 0.07 -3.95
CA PRO A 213 -5.53 -1.08 -4.15
C PRO A 213 -6.97 -0.68 -4.46
N TYR A 214 -7.52 0.34 -3.79
CA TYR A 214 -8.87 0.83 -4.05
C TYR A 214 -9.01 1.35 -5.49
N TYR A 215 -8.07 2.19 -5.91
CA TYR A 215 -8.01 2.70 -7.28
C TYR A 215 -7.90 1.58 -8.31
N LEU A 216 -7.03 0.59 -8.11
CA LEU A 216 -6.87 -0.52 -9.06
C LEU A 216 -8.16 -1.33 -9.23
N ARG A 217 -8.91 -1.52 -8.13
CA ARG A 217 -10.23 -2.15 -8.18
C ARG A 217 -11.23 -1.32 -8.98
N GLU A 218 -11.20 0.00 -8.85
CA GLU A 218 -12.06 0.89 -9.64
C GLU A 218 -11.71 0.89 -11.13
N VAL A 219 -10.41 0.83 -11.49
CA VAL A 219 -9.97 0.68 -12.88
C VAL A 219 -10.43 -0.66 -13.45
N ALA A 220 -10.25 -1.75 -12.69
CA ALA A 220 -10.73 -3.07 -13.08
C ALA A 220 -12.25 -3.09 -13.30
N ALA A 221 -13.02 -2.48 -12.40
CA ALA A 221 -14.48 -2.37 -12.53
C ALA A 221 -14.91 -1.56 -13.76
N ALA A 222 -14.25 -0.43 -14.03
CA ALA A 222 -14.53 0.37 -15.23
C ALA A 222 -14.19 -0.38 -16.52
N PHE A 223 -13.08 -1.13 -16.53
CA PHE A 223 -12.76 -2.01 -17.64
C PHE A 223 -13.80 -3.12 -17.82
N HIS A 224 -14.28 -3.73 -16.74
CA HIS A 224 -15.33 -4.74 -16.81
C HIS A 224 -16.64 -4.19 -17.38
N ALA A 225 -17.06 -3.00 -16.93
CA ALA A 225 -18.22 -2.31 -17.49
C ALA A 225 -18.04 -2.02 -18.99
N TYR A 226 -16.85 -1.54 -19.38
CA TYR A 226 -16.57 -1.24 -20.78
C TYR A 226 -16.57 -2.49 -21.67
N TYR A 227 -15.89 -3.54 -21.22
CA TYR A 227 -15.82 -4.84 -21.90
C TYR A 227 -17.18 -5.51 -22.12
N ASN A 228 -18.11 -5.33 -21.18
CA ASN A 228 -19.45 -5.88 -21.30
C ASN A 228 -20.32 -5.04 -22.26
N ALA A 229 -20.01 -3.75 -22.45
CA ALA A 229 -20.77 -2.84 -23.28
C ALA A 229 -20.35 -2.87 -24.76
N GLU A 230 -19.05 -3.04 -25.05
CA GLU A 230 -18.52 -3.00 -26.41
C GLU A 230 -17.75 -4.25 -26.81
N ARG A 231 -17.86 -4.64 -28.08
CA ARG A 231 -17.02 -5.69 -28.68
C ARG A 231 -15.66 -5.10 -29.09
N PHE A 232 -14.57 -5.71 -28.64
CA PHE A 232 -13.21 -5.25 -28.94
C PHE A 232 -12.71 -5.77 -30.29
N LEU A 233 -13.00 -7.03 -30.60
CA LEU A 233 -12.58 -7.69 -31.82
C LEU A 233 -13.66 -7.49 -32.89
N VAL A 234 -13.58 -6.36 -33.60
CA VAL A 234 -14.47 -5.99 -34.71
C VAL A 234 -13.71 -5.94 -36.03
N ASP A 235 -14.47 -5.96 -37.13
CA ASP A 235 -13.91 -5.93 -38.49
C ASP A 235 -13.33 -4.56 -38.85
N ASP A 236 -13.95 -3.48 -38.36
CA ASP A 236 -13.45 -2.12 -38.56
C ASP A 236 -12.11 -1.94 -37.83
N LEU A 237 -11.05 -1.71 -38.61
CA LEU A 237 -9.69 -1.57 -38.09
C LEU A 237 -9.51 -0.33 -37.22
N ARG A 238 -10.20 0.76 -37.52
CA ARG A 238 -10.09 2.03 -36.77
C ARG A 238 -10.68 1.84 -35.38
N ASP A 239 -11.89 1.30 -35.32
CA ASP A 239 -12.56 1.01 -34.05
C ASP A 239 -11.78 -0.04 -33.24
N ARG A 240 -11.41 -1.16 -33.86
CA ARG A 240 -10.64 -2.22 -33.19
C ARG A 240 -9.34 -1.68 -32.61
N THR A 241 -8.57 -0.91 -33.38
CA THR A 241 -7.28 -0.36 -32.94
C THR A 241 -7.46 0.63 -31.80
N ALA A 242 -8.46 1.51 -31.85
CA ALA A 242 -8.76 2.46 -30.78
C ALA A 242 -9.17 1.77 -29.47
N ARG A 243 -10.07 0.78 -29.55
CA ARG A 243 -10.51 -0.01 -28.37
C ARG A 243 -9.35 -0.79 -27.74
N LEU A 244 -8.50 -1.40 -28.57
CA LEU A 244 -7.30 -2.10 -28.10
C LEU A 244 -6.25 -1.15 -27.53
N ALA A 245 -6.14 0.08 -28.02
CA ALA A 245 -5.22 1.08 -27.46
C ALA A 245 -5.64 1.47 -26.03
N LEU A 246 -6.94 1.70 -25.79
CA LEU A 246 -7.45 1.95 -24.43
C LEU A 246 -7.25 0.72 -23.52
N ALA A 247 -7.46 -0.49 -24.05
CA ALA A 247 -7.19 -1.72 -23.32
C ALA A 247 -5.71 -1.83 -22.92
N ALA A 248 -4.78 -1.57 -23.84
CA ALA A 248 -3.35 -1.61 -23.58
C ALA A 248 -2.92 -0.60 -22.52
N ALA A 249 -3.41 0.63 -22.59
CA ALA A 249 -3.16 1.65 -21.57
C ALA A 249 -3.68 1.21 -20.19
N THR A 250 -4.86 0.58 -20.15
CA THR A 250 -5.45 0.03 -18.92
C THR A 250 -4.60 -1.10 -18.34
N ALA A 251 -4.14 -2.05 -19.16
CA ALA A 251 -3.23 -3.11 -18.71
C ALA A 251 -1.93 -2.53 -18.14
N GLN A 252 -1.37 -1.50 -18.77
CA GLN A 252 -0.16 -0.85 -18.28
C GLN A 252 -0.36 -0.21 -16.90
N VAL A 253 -1.47 0.50 -16.68
CA VAL A 253 -1.81 1.09 -15.38
C VAL A 253 -2.00 0.03 -14.31
N LEU A 254 -2.76 -1.04 -14.61
CA LEU A 254 -2.95 -2.15 -13.67
C LEU A 254 -1.63 -2.83 -13.32
N LYS A 255 -0.78 -3.11 -14.32
CA LYS A 255 0.55 -3.71 -14.14
C LYS A 255 1.45 -2.83 -13.27
N ASN A 256 1.51 -1.53 -13.55
CA ASN A 256 2.31 -0.58 -12.78
C ASN A 256 1.85 -0.52 -11.31
N GLY A 257 0.55 -0.44 -11.07
CA GLY A 257 -0.01 -0.42 -9.72
C GLY A 257 0.24 -1.71 -8.95
N LEU A 258 0.01 -2.87 -9.56
CA LEU A 258 0.30 -4.16 -8.93
C LEU A 258 1.79 -4.31 -8.60
N GLN A 259 2.69 -3.89 -9.50
CA GLN A 259 4.13 -3.92 -9.26
C GLN A 259 4.55 -3.02 -8.10
N LEU A 260 3.98 -1.82 -7.96
CA LEU A 260 4.23 -0.93 -6.82
C LEU A 260 3.82 -1.57 -5.48
N LEU A 261 2.76 -2.39 -5.48
CA LEU A 261 2.34 -3.15 -4.31
C LEU A 261 3.22 -4.40 -4.04
N GLY A 262 4.06 -4.79 -5.00
CA GLY A 262 4.79 -6.05 -4.98
C GLY A 262 3.90 -7.27 -5.21
N VAL A 263 2.78 -7.08 -5.93
CA VAL A 263 1.80 -8.11 -6.31
C VAL A 263 1.99 -8.45 -7.79
N SER A 264 1.80 -9.71 -8.18
CA SER A 264 1.96 -10.09 -9.59
C SER A 264 0.82 -9.57 -10.47
N ALA A 265 1.12 -9.32 -11.74
CA ALA A 265 0.18 -8.95 -12.79
C ALA A 265 0.15 -10.06 -13.85
N PRO A 266 -0.62 -11.15 -13.63
CA PRO A 266 -0.60 -12.31 -14.51
C PRO A 266 -1.19 -11.97 -15.89
N GLU A 267 -0.59 -12.49 -16.95
CA GLU A 267 -1.11 -12.34 -18.32
C GLU A 267 -2.14 -13.43 -18.69
N ARG A 268 -2.30 -14.43 -17.82
CA ARG A 268 -3.20 -15.59 -17.92
C ARG A 268 -3.60 -16.03 -16.51
N MET A 269 -4.89 -16.33 -16.30
CA MET A 269 -5.48 -16.85 -15.06
C MET A 269 -6.54 -17.88 -15.37
#